data_AF-A0A7S1D3H5-F1
#
_entry.id   AF-A0A7S1D3H5-F1
#
_cell.length_a   1.000
_cell.length_b   1.000
_cell.length_c   1.000
_cell.angle_alpha   90.00
_cell.angle_beta   90.00
_cell.angle_gamma   90.00
#
_symmetry.space_group_name_H-M   'P 1'
#
loop_
_entity.id
_entity.type
_entity.pdbx_description
1 polymer ?
#
loop_
_entity_poly.entity_id
_entity_poly.type
_entity_poly.pdbx_seq_one_letter_code
_entity_poly.pdbx_strand_id
1 'polypeptide(L)'
;MTVATRYPEIWHSDRMDMMFETPSSQGEVCPNNGASGWGHWWTSPDHPLIEMQLLRSGDFLPPVEFYNTFIAPGKNVDGFTLNYANGARFAVSRERIRRRSIGYYKDLLAELSKKINPIEGYYMETMWYDVFHPEALQSEVGSACVLPRVPANKALSHPIMLEEATARFKASMSNTYGSEWEEMERDLQMSDPYVKTDRKGKKGSEDKMDKDKNKNKNKNK
;
A
#
# COMPACT_ATOMS: atom_id res chain seq x y z
N MET A 1 -21.80 4.52 7.87
CA MET A 1 -21.06 3.49 7.09
C MET A 1 -19.84 3.16 7.90
N THR A 2 -19.74 1.96 8.47
CA THR A 2 -18.54 1.61 9.22
C THR A 2 -18.09 0.24 8.80
N VAL A 3 -16.97 0.26 8.11
CA VAL A 3 -16.17 -0.89 7.73
C VAL A 3 -14.94 -0.87 8.64
N ALA A 4 -14.26 -1.98 8.86
CA ALA A 4 -13.08 -1.99 9.73
C ALA A 4 -11.98 -2.90 9.18
N THR A 5 -10.73 -2.50 9.37
CA THR A 5 -9.55 -3.25 8.95
C THR A 5 -8.66 -3.54 10.13
N ARG A 6 -8.18 -4.77 10.25
CA ARG A 6 -7.16 -5.16 11.23
C ARG A 6 -5.80 -5.30 10.55
N TYR A 7 -4.76 -4.94 11.29
CA TYR A 7 -3.36 -5.06 10.92
C TYR A 7 -2.58 -5.67 12.10
N PRO A 8 -1.45 -6.39 11.86
CA PRO A 8 -0.83 -6.73 10.58
C PRO A 8 -1.53 -7.89 9.86
N GLU A 9 -2.40 -8.59 10.57
CA GLU A 9 -3.23 -9.66 10.05
C GLU A 9 -4.33 -9.02 9.21
N ILE A 10 -4.28 -9.26 7.91
CA ILE A 10 -5.03 -8.44 6.97
C ILE A 10 -6.51 -8.90 6.92
N TRP A 11 -7.27 -8.55 7.95
CA TRP A 11 -8.71 -8.81 8.07
C TRP A 11 -9.49 -7.52 7.77
N HIS A 12 -10.60 -7.65 7.08
CA HIS A 12 -11.51 -6.56 6.74
C HIS A 12 -12.95 -6.95 7.06
N SER A 13 -13.78 -6.01 7.49
CA SER A 13 -15.19 -6.26 7.74
C SER A 13 -16.04 -5.26 6.98
N ASP A 14 -16.72 -5.72 5.93
CA ASP A 14 -17.53 -4.87 5.07
C ASP A 14 -18.98 -4.70 5.55
N ARG A 15 -19.57 -3.57 5.15
CA ARG A 15 -21.01 -3.31 5.19
C ARG A 15 -21.65 -4.12 4.07
N MET A 16 -21.98 -5.38 4.35
CA MET A 16 -22.60 -6.27 3.36
C MET A 16 -23.94 -5.72 2.84
N ASP A 17 -24.64 -4.87 3.61
CA ASP A 17 -25.87 -4.18 3.22
C ASP A 17 -25.71 -3.19 2.05
N MET A 18 -24.49 -2.74 1.74
CA MET A 18 -24.20 -1.92 0.55
C MET A 18 -23.94 -2.75 -0.71
N MET A 19 -23.74 -4.07 -0.58
CA MET A 19 -23.45 -4.98 -1.69
C MET A 19 -24.67 -5.80 -2.14
N PHE A 20 -25.82 -5.67 -1.46
CA PHE A 20 -27.06 -6.37 -1.80
C PHE A 20 -28.20 -5.37 -2.06
N GLU A 21 -29.07 -5.68 -3.02
CA GLU A 21 -30.15 -4.78 -3.50
C GLU A 21 -31.20 -4.42 -2.44
N THR A 22 -31.27 -5.17 -1.34
CA THR A 22 -32.17 -4.89 -0.21
C THR A 22 -31.35 -4.49 1.01
N PRO A 23 -31.30 -3.18 1.35
CA PRO A 23 -30.66 -2.75 2.59
C PRO A 23 -31.45 -3.34 3.75
N SER A 24 -30.78 -4.07 4.66
CA SER A 24 -31.42 -4.45 5.91
C SER A 24 -31.75 -3.16 6.67
N SER A 25 -33.03 -2.92 6.95
CA SER A 25 -33.54 -1.74 7.66
C SER A 25 -33.08 -1.64 9.13
N GLN A 26 -32.22 -2.54 9.58
CA GLN A 26 -31.59 -2.52 10.90
C GLN A 26 -30.23 -1.84 10.76
N GLY A 27 -30.26 -0.56 11.08
CA GLY A 27 -29.27 0.45 10.74
C GLY A 27 -27.86 0.23 11.28
N GLU A 28 -26.95 1.00 10.67
CA GLU A 28 -25.91 1.82 11.32
C GLU A 28 -24.88 1.18 12.25
N VAL A 29 -24.99 -0.10 12.61
CA VAL A 29 -24.08 -0.76 13.55
C VAL A 29 -23.33 -1.86 12.81
N CYS A 30 -22.12 -2.10 13.31
CA CYS A 30 -21.07 -3.01 12.87
C CYS A 30 -21.53 -4.32 12.20
N PRO A 31 -20.67 -4.97 11.38
CA PRO A 31 -21.03 -6.06 10.47
C PRO A 31 -22.07 -7.04 11.04
N ASN A 32 -23.19 -7.17 10.32
CA ASN A 32 -24.40 -7.89 10.74
C ASN A 32 -24.19 -9.38 11.11
N ASN A 33 -23.04 -9.97 10.73
CA ASN A 33 -22.75 -11.39 10.88
C ASN A 33 -21.72 -11.72 11.97
N GLY A 34 -21.45 -10.80 12.91
CA GLY A 34 -20.50 -11.05 13.98
C GLY A 34 -19.11 -11.39 13.44
N ALA A 35 -18.46 -12.43 13.99
CA ALA A 35 -17.14 -12.89 13.52
C ALA A 35 -17.14 -13.35 12.05
N SER A 36 -18.28 -13.82 11.52
CA SER A 36 -18.42 -14.25 10.12
C SER A 36 -18.53 -13.09 9.14
N GLY A 37 -18.63 -11.85 9.63
CA GLY A 37 -18.61 -10.64 8.79
C GLY A 37 -17.21 -10.19 8.38
N TRP A 38 -16.17 -10.86 8.88
CA TRP A 38 -14.79 -10.59 8.49
C TRP A 38 -14.42 -11.38 7.23
N GLY A 39 -13.65 -10.77 6.34
CA GLY A 39 -13.08 -11.34 5.13
C GLY A 39 -11.70 -10.76 4.82
N HIS A 40 -11.08 -11.23 3.74
CA HIS A 40 -9.86 -10.65 3.22
C HIS A 40 -10.24 -9.51 2.25
N TRP A 41 -9.66 -8.31 2.38
CA TRP A 41 -10.02 -7.20 1.47
C TRP A 41 -9.47 -7.36 0.04
N TRP A 42 -8.56 -8.31 -0.20
CA TRP A 42 -8.00 -8.62 -1.53
C TRP A 42 -8.70 -9.81 -2.22
N THR A 43 -9.93 -10.13 -1.84
CA THR A 43 -10.66 -11.28 -2.41
C THR A 43 -10.97 -11.13 -3.89
N SER A 44 -11.02 -9.90 -4.41
CA SER A 44 -11.31 -9.65 -5.81
C SER A 44 -10.11 -9.96 -6.71
N PRO A 45 -10.29 -10.72 -7.82
CA PRO A 45 -9.18 -11.06 -8.72
C PRO A 45 -8.52 -9.86 -9.41
N ASP A 46 -9.23 -8.74 -9.51
CA ASP A 46 -8.80 -7.46 -10.07
C ASP A 46 -8.36 -6.46 -9.00
N HIS A 47 -8.18 -6.89 -7.76
CA HIS A 47 -7.84 -6.00 -6.66
C HIS A 47 -6.50 -5.29 -6.94
N PRO A 48 -6.41 -3.94 -6.88
CA PRO A 48 -5.22 -3.19 -7.32
C PRO A 48 -3.89 -3.57 -6.65
N LEU A 49 -3.93 -4.12 -5.42
CA LEU A 49 -2.77 -4.75 -4.74
C LEU A 49 -2.01 -5.73 -5.64
N ILE A 50 -2.74 -6.43 -6.50
CA ILE A 50 -2.24 -7.50 -7.36
C ILE A 50 -1.39 -6.94 -8.50
N GLU A 51 -1.92 -5.93 -9.20
CA GLU A 51 -1.19 -5.23 -10.27
C GLU A 51 0.09 -4.62 -9.70
N MET A 52 0.02 -4.05 -8.50
CA MET A 52 1.16 -3.43 -7.84
C MET A 52 2.22 -4.43 -7.40
N GLN A 53 1.84 -5.62 -6.92
CA GLN A 53 2.77 -6.66 -6.51
C GLN A 53 3.48 -7.30 -7.71
N LEU A 54 2.77 -7.50 -8.83
CA LEU A 54 3.30 -8.16 -10.02
C LEU A 54 4.16 -7.24 -10.89
N LEU A 55 3.89 -5.93 -10.92
CA LEU A 55 4.53 -5.02 -11.88
C LEU A 55 5.67 -4.16 -11.30
N ARG A 56 5.83 -4.02 -9.98
CA ARG A 56 6.63 -2.90 -9.42
C ARG A 56 7.51 -3.20 -8.20
N SER A 57 7.91 -4.46 -8.00
CA SER A 57 8.96 -4.95 -7.08
C SER A 57 9.38 -4.04 -5.91
N GLY A 58 9.07 -4.49 -4.67
CA GLY A 58 10.04 -4.48 -3.57
C GLY A 58 9.86 -3.43 -2.46
N ASP A 59 9.93 -2.14 -2.79
CA ASP A 59 10.02 -1.11 -1.74
C ASP A 59 8.63 -0.56 -1.39
N PHE A 60 7.98 -1.18 -0.42
CA PHE A 60 6.86 -0.58 0.28
C PHE A 60 6.97 -0.89 1.77
N LEU A 61 6.34 -0.06 2.58
CA LEU A 61 6.28 -0.29 4.01
C LEU A 61 5.10 -1.22 4.34
N PRO A 62 5.32 -2.28 5.14
CA PRO A 62 4.23 -3.01 5.75
C PRO A 62 3.29 -2.04 6.48
N PRO A 63 1.97 -2.33 6.53
CA PRO A 63 0.98 -1.38 7.04
C PRO A 63 1.24 -0.91 8.48
N VAL A 64 1.74 -1.81 9.33
CA VAL A 64 2.09 -1.46 10.72
C VAL A 64 3.33 -0.56 10.77
N GLU A 65 4.32 -0.81 9.92
CA GLU A 65 5.53 0.02 9.82
C GLU A 65 5.20 1.41 9.26
N PHE A 66 4.38 1.47 8.20
CA PHE A 66 3.86 2.71 7.65
C PHE A 66 3.11 3.53 8.72
N TYR A 67 2.23 2.87 9.48
CA TYR A 67 1.46 3.52 10.54
C TYR A 67 2.37 4.07 11.65
N ASN A 68 3.30 3.26 12.16
CA ASN A 68 4.25 3.68 13.19
C ASN A 68 5.19 4.79 12.70
N THR A 69 5.49 4.85 11.40
CA THR A 69 6.39 5.87 10.84
C THR A 69 5.68 7.19 10.57
N PHE A 70 4.54 7.14 9.87
CA PHE A 70 3.92 8.33 9.29
C PHE A 70 2.61 8.76 9.97
N ILE A 71 1.94 7.88 10.70
CA ILE A 71 0.61 8.19 11.26
C ILE A 71 0.73 8.43 12.77
N ALA A 72 1.33 7.48 13.47
CA ALA A 72 1.47 7.45 14.92
C ALA A 72 2.94 7.34 15.37
N PRO A 73 3.82 8.28 14.96
CA PRO A 73 5.23 8.24 15.34
C PRO A 73 5.41 8.18 16.86
N GLY A 74 6.22 7.22 17.30
CA GLY A 74 6.54 7.00 18.72
C GLY A 74 5.54 6.13 19.50
N LYS A 75 4.43 5.68 18.89
CA LYS A 75 3.49 4.75 19.54
C LYS A 75 3.94 3.30 19.46
N ASN A 76 4.61 2.91 18.37
CA ASN A 76 5.18 1.58 18.16
C ASN A 76 4.20 0.43 18.45
N VAL A 77 3.05 0.44 17.75
CA VAL A 77 2.05 -0.62 17.89
C VAL A 77 2.44 -1.84 17.07
N ASP A 78 2.20 -3.05 17.59
CA ASP A 78 2.45 -4.31 16.88
C ASP A 78 1.28 -4.73 15.97
N GLY A 79 0.10 -4.15 16.19
CA GLY A 79 -1.13 -4.42 15.44
C GLY A 79 -2.31 -3.65 16.01
N PHE A 80 -3.31 -3.37 15.17
CA PHE A 80 -4.42 -2.49 15.51
C PHE A 80 -5.62 -2.75 14.59
N THR A 81 -6.78 -2.22 14.98
CA THR A 81 -7.99 -2.27 14.17
C THR A 81 -8.51 -0.85 13.99
N LEU A 82 -8.64 -0.43 12.73
CA LEU A 82 -9.12 0.90 12.37
C LEU A 82 -10.52 0.80 11.76
N ASN A 83 -11.32 1.84 11.94
CA ASN A 83 -12.51 2.01 11.13
C ASN A 83 -12.12 2.60 9.78
N TYR A 84 -12.75 2.07 8.75
CA TYR A 84 -12.58 2.49 7.36
C TYR A 84 -13.72 3.42 6.95
N ALA A 85 -13.33 4.63 6.54
CA ALA A 85 -14.21 5.56 5.86
C ALA A 85 -13.96 5.43 4.35
N ASN A 86 -14.75 4.57 3.70
CA ASN A 86 -14.56 4.24 2.28
C ASN A 86 -14.45 5.50 1.40
N GLY A 87 -13.41 5.55 0.56
CA GLY A 87 -13.15 6.62 -0.40
C GLY A 87 -12.65 7.92 0.21
N ALA A 88 -11.99 7.88 1.36
CA ALA A 88 -11.41 9.05 2.02
C ALA A 88 -12.42 10.18 2.29
N ARG A 89 -13.68 9.82 2.58
CA ARG A 89 -14.75 10.78 2.80
C ARG A 89 -14.73 11.29 4.23
N PHE A 90 -14.18 12.47 4.45
CA PHE A 90 -14.18 13.14 5.75
C PHE A 90 -14.41 14.65 5.59
N ALA A 91 -14.90 15.28 6.66
CA ALA A 91 -14.98 16.73 6.79
C ALA A 91 -14.25 17.13 8.08
N VAL A 92 -13.25 18.00 7.96
CA VAL A 92 -12.44 18.47 9.09
C VAL A 92 -12.28 19.98 9.01
N SER A 93 -12.23 20.65 10.17
CA SER A 93 -12.04 22.09 10.21
C SER A 93 -10.61 22.48 9.81
N ARG A 94 -10.43 23.75 9.44
CA ARG A 94 -9.10 24.31 9.14
C ARG A 94 -8.17 24.20 10.34
N GLU A 95 -8.69 24.45 11.53
CA GLU A 95 -7.96 24.37 12.81
C GLU A 95 -7.53 22.93 13.09
N ARG A 96 -8.39 21.97 12.79
CA ARG A 96 -8.12 20.53 12.92
C ARG A 96 -6.96 20.09 12.01
N ILE A 97 -6.95 20.47 10.73
CA ILE A 97 -5.84 20.21 9.80
C ILE A 97 -4.53 20.82 10.34
N ARG A 98 -4.60 22.04 10.89
CA ARG A 98 -3.43 22.76 11.40
C ARG A 98 -2.86 22.22 12.72
N ARG A 99 -3.49 21.22 13.33
CA ARG A 99 -2.90 20.52 14.49
C ARG A 99 -1.64 19.74 14.13
N ARG A 100 -1.47 19.37 12.86
CA ARG A 100 -0.22 18.85 12.31
C ARG A 100 0.52 19.96 11.57
N SER A 101 1.85 19.88 11.57
CA SER A 101 2.67 20.83 10.82
C SER A 101 2.54 20.60 9.32
N ILE A 102 2.86 21.61 8.51
CA ILE A 102 2.97 21.42 7.05
C ILE A 102 4.06 20.41 6.68
N GLY A 103 5.13 20.31 7.48
CA GLY A 103 6.21 19.35 7.28
C GLY A 103 5.69 17.91 7.33
N TYR A 104 4.88 17.59 8.34
CA TYR A 104 4.23 16.29 8.47
C TYR A 104 3.47 15.88 7.20
N TYR A 105 2.65 16.77 6.63
CA TYR A 105 1.90 16.48 5.42
C TYR A 105 2.80 16.33 4.19
N LYS A 106 3.89 17.09 4.11
CA LYS A 106 4.87 16.96 3.03
C LYS A 106 5.59 15.62 3.09
N ASP A 107 5.98 15.16 4.27
CA ASP A 107 6.68 13.89 4.46
C ASP A 107 5.76 12.71 4.10
N LEU A 108 4.51 12.75 4.58
CA LEU A 108 3.50 11.75 4.21
C LEU A 108 3.19 11.76 2.70
N LEU A 109 3.04 12.94 2.10
CA LEU A 109 2.84 13.07 0.66
C LEU A 109 4.05 12.55 -0.12
N ALA A 110 5.27 12.82 0.34
CA ALA A 110 6.48 12.35 -0.31
C ALA A 110 6.53 10.82 -0.35
N GLU A 111 6.13 10.14 0.73
CA GLU A 111 6.01 8.67 0.74
C GLU A 111 5.01 8.18 -0.30
N LEU A 112 3.79 8.73 -0.28
CA LEU A 112 2.72 8.35 -1.19
C LEU A 112 3.01 8.74 -2.66
N SER A 113 3.93 9.66 -2.90
CA SER A 113 4.27 10.11 -4.26
C SER A 113 5.45 9.35 -4.88
N LYS A 114 6.09 8.42 -4.16
CA LYS A 114 7.22 7.64 -4.69
C LYS A 114 6.83 6.80 -5.91
N LYS A 115 5.55 6.42 -6.02
CA LYS A 115 5.02 5.53 -7.06
C LYS A 115 3.69 6.09 -7.57
N ILE A 116 3.37 5.81 -8.84
CA ILE A 116 2.09 6.26 -9.46
C ILE A 116 0.87 5.69 -8.72
N ASN A 117 1.01 4.50 -8.13
CA ASN A 117 0.03 3.85 -7.27
C ASN A 117 0.82 3.21 -6.10
N PRO A 118 0.96 3.86 -4.94
CA PRO A 118 1.61 3.27 -3.77
C PRO A 118 0.65 2.33 -3.04
N ILE A 119 1.17 1.22 -2.49
CA ILE A 119 0.35 0.30 -1.67
C ILE A 119 -0.09 0.99 -0.38
N GLU A 120 0.76 1.90 0.12
CA GLU A 120 0.54 2.73 1.30
C GLU A 120 -0.70 3.60 1.15
N GLY A 121 -1.06 3.99 -0.08
CA GLY A 121 -2.28 4.71 -0.38
C GLY A 121 -3.54 3.95 0.04
N TYR A 122 -3.53 2.62 -0.04
CA TYR A 122 -4.65 1.78 0.38
C TYR A 122 -4.77 1.72 1.90
N TYR A 123 -3.65 1.56 2.62
CA TYR A 123 -3.67 1.60 4.09
C TYR A 123 -4.12 2.97 4.58
N MET A 124 -3.63 4.02 3.93
CA MET A 124 -3.92 5.41 4.23
C MET A 124 -5.43 5.70 4.23
N GLU A 125 -6.22 5.03 3.38
CA GLU A 125 -7.67 5.19 3.38
C GLU A 125 -8.33 4.86 4.74
N THR A 126 -7.79 3.87 5.47
CA THR A 126 -8.25 3.51 6.82
C THR A 126 -7.68 4.43 7.91
N MET A 127 -6.63 5.17 7.61
CA MET A 127 -5.83 5.95 8.57
C MET A 127 -6.17 7.45 8.58
N TRP A 128 -7.02 7.94 7.66
CA TRP A 128 -7.39 9.36 7.56
C TRP A 128 -7.84 9.97 8.88
N TYR A 129 -8.59 9.23 9.71
CA TYR A 129 -9.01 9.74 11.00
C TYR A 129 -7.80 10.06 11.90
N ASP A 130 -6.83 9.15 11.98
CA ASP A 130 -5.64 9.25 12.85
C ASP A 130 -4.66 10.34 12.38
N VAL A 131 -4.65 10.61 11.08
CA VAL A 131 -3.91 11.73 10.48
C VAL A 131 -4.37 13.07 11.09
N PHE A 132 -5.68 13.25 11.23
CA PHE A 132 -6.28 14.49 11.75
C PHE A 132 -6.49 14.49 13.28
N HIS A 133 -6.47 13.33 13.93
CA HIS A 133 -6.71 13.18 15.38
C HIS A 133 -5.49 12.57 16.12
N PRO A 134 -4.31 13.21 16.09
CA PRO A 134 -3.13 12.71 16.80
C PRO A 134 -3.32 12.54 18.30
N GLU A 135 -4.27 13.28 18.90
CA GLU A 135 -4.57 13.19 20.34
C GLU A 135 -5.47 12.01 20.73
N ALA A 136 -6.08 11.34 19.74
CA ALA A 136 -7.13 10.35 19.95
C ALA A 136 -7.08 9.29 18.84
N LEU A 137 -5.94 8.63 18.68
CA LEU A 137 -5.75 7.60 17.66
C LEU A 137 -6.75 6.45 17.87
N GLN A 138 -7.35 5.93 16.80
CA GLN A 138 -8.26 4.78 16.83
C GLN A 138 -7.64 3.54 17.47
N SER A 139 -6.33 3.36 17.28
CA SER A 139 -5.57 2.28 17.92
C SER A 139 -5.52 2.38 19.46
N GLU A 140 -5.75 3.57 20.02
CA GLU A 140 -5.69 3.83 21.46
C GLU A 140 -7.07 4.02 22.09
N VAL A 141 -7.93 4.80 21.44
CA VAL A 141 -9.28 5.11 21.95
C VAL A 141 -10.29 4.02 21.62
N GLY A 142 -9.90 3.06 20.79
CA GLY A 142 -10.78 2.01 20.27
C GLY A 142 -11.64 2.51 19.11
N SER A 143 -12.43 1.59 18.58
CA SER A 143 -13.34 1.92 17.47
C SER A 143 -14.45 2.86 17.95
N ALA A 144 -14.85 3.80 17.09
CA ALA A 144 -16.04 4.63 17.25
C ALA A 144 -17.35 3.81 17.37
N CYS A 145 -17.31 2.50 17.11
CA CYS A 145 -18.45 1.59 17.21
C CYS A 145 -18.04 0.21 17.75
N VAL A 146 -19.00 -0.58 18.25
CA VAL A 146 -18.72 -1.90 18.82
C VAL A 146 -18.43 -2.92 17.71
N LEU A 147 -17.16 -3.11 17.37
CA LEU A 147 -16.77 -4.05 16.32
C LEU A 147 -17.07 -5.50 16.71
N PRO A 148 -17.46 -6.37 15.76
CA PRO A 148 -17.56 -7.80 16.02
C PRO A 148 -16.19 -8.36 16.41
N ARG A 149 -16.21 -9.41 17.24
CA ARG A 149 -14.99 -10.11 17.64
C ARG A 149 -14.24 -10.59 16.39
N VAL A 150 -12.97 -10.20 16.29
CA VAL A 150 -12.05 -10.70 15.25
C VAL A 150 -11.99 -12.24 15.36
N PRO A 151 -12.08 -12.97 14.24
CA PRO A 151 -11.96 -14.43 14.25
C PRO A 151 -10.66 -14.89 14.91
N ALA A 152 -10.70 -16.04 15.58
CA ALA A 152 -9.52 -16.60 16.26
C ALA A 152 -8.48 -17.17 15.29
N ASN A 153 -8.89 -17.51 14.06
CA ASN A 153 -7.96 -17.83 12.99
C ASN A 153 -7.25 -16.55 12.53
N LYS A 154 -5.92 -16.63 12.49
CA LYS A 154 -5.09 -15.52 12.03
C LYS A 154 -5.38 -15.28 10.55
N ALA A 155 -5.68 -14.03 10.17
CA ALA A 155 -5.55 -13.66 8.77
C ALA A 155 -4.09 -13.79 8.35
N LEU A 156 -3.88 -13.81 7.04
CA LEU A 156 -2.55 -13.91 6.47
C LEU A 156 -1.69 -12.74 6.94
N SER A 157 -0.41 -13.03 7.20
CA SER A 157 0.59 -11.99 7.34
C SER A 157 0.73 -11.23 6.02
N HIS A 158 1.29 -10.03 6.07
CA HIS A 158 1.48 -9.21 4.87
C HIS A 158 2.24 -9.95 3.74
N PRO A 159 3.36 -10.66 4.00
CA PRO A 159 4.02 -11.44 2.94
C PRO A 159 3.17 -12.57 2.36
N ILE A 160 2.47 -13.33 3.20
CA ILE A 160 1.65 -14.46 2.76
C ILE A 160 0.42 -13.95 1.97
N MET A 161 -0.14 -12.81 2.40
CA MET A 161 -1.21 -12.13 1.67
C MET A 161 -0.77 -11.79 0.24
N LEU A 162 0.44 -11.23 0.07
CA LEU A 162 0.96 -10.88 -1.25
C LEU A 162 1.17 -12.11 -2.14
N GLU A 163 1.69 -13.19 -1.57
CA GLU A 163 1.83 -14.48 -2.28
C GLU A 163 0.47 -14.99 -2.76
N GLU A 164 -0.54 -15.00 -1.89
CA GLU A 164 -1.90 -15.46 -2.24
C GLU A 164 -2.56 -14.56 -3.29
N ALA A 165 -2.50 -13.23 -3.11
CA ALA A 165 -3.05 -12.26 -4.05
C ALA A 165 -2.41 -12.42 -5.45
N THR A 166 -1.09 -12.60 -5.49
CA THR A 166 -0.34 -12.87 -6.71
C THR A 166 -0.82 -14.16 -7.39
N ALA A 167 -0.92 -15.25 -6.64
CA ALA A 167 -1.36 -16.54 -7.17
C ALA A 167 -2.78 -16.47 -7.75
N ARG A 168 -3.71 -15.80 -7.06
CA ARG A 168 -5.10 -15.62 -7.51
C ARG A 168 -5.18 -14.86 -8.83
N PHE A 169 -4.36 -13.82 -9.00
CA PHE A 169 -4.33 -13.08 -10.25
C PHE A 169 -3.76 -13.86 -11.41
N LYS A 170 -2.63 -14.54 -11.20
CA LYS A 170 -2.05 -15.38 -12.26
C LYS A 170 -3.07 -16.40 -12.74
N ALA A 171 -3.81 -17.02 -11.81
CA ALA A 171 -4.90 -17.91 -12.15
C ALA A 171 -6.03 -17.18 -12.92
N SER A 172 -6.43 -15.99 -12.49
CA SER A 172 -7.45 -15.18 -13.18
C SER A 172 -7.04 -14.77 -14.59
N MET A 173 -5.81 -14.31 -14.77
CA MET A 173 -5.26 -13.92 -16.07
C MET A 173 -5.08 -15.13 -16.99
N SER A 174 -4.56 -16.25 -16.48
CA SER A 174 -4.47 -17.49 -17.23
C SER A 174 -5.85 -17.98 -17.69
N ASN A 175 -6.86 -17.90 -16.83
CA ASN A 175 -8.24 -18.24 -17.19
C ASN A 175 -8.83 -17.29 -18.25
N THR A 176 -8.44 -16.01 -18.24
CA THR A 176 -9.00 -14.98 -19.13
C THR A 176 -8.31 -14.96 -20.49
N TYR A 177 -6.98 -15.10 -20.51
CA TYR A 177 -6.14 -14.87 -21.69
C TYR A 177 -5.43 -16.14 -22.20
N GLY A 178 -5.52 -17.27 -21.48
CA GLY A 178 -4.95 -18.55 -21.92
C GLY A 178 -3.45 -18.46 -22.20
N SER A 179 -3.02 -18.86 -23.40
CA SER A 179 -1.62 -18.84 -23.82
C SER A 179 -1.04 -17.44 -23.98
N GLU A 180 -1.87 -16.41 -24.20
CA GLU A 180 -1.41 -15.02 -24.28
C GLU A 180 -0.88 -14.53 -22.94
N TRP A 181 -1.45 -15.02 -21.82
CA TRP A 181 -0.93 -14.73 -20.48
C TRP A 181 0.51 -15.24 -20.30
N GLU A 182 0.87 -16.40 -20.86
CA GLU A 182 2.24 -16.92 -20.71
C GLU A 182 3.28 -16.04 -21.41
N GLU A 183 2.91 -15.38 -22.51
CA GLU A 183 3.77 -14.42 -23.20
C GLU A 183 3.86 -13.12 -22.42
N MET A 184 2.72 -12.59 -21.94
CA MET A 184 2.69 -11.42 -21.08
C MET A 184 3.46 -11.62 -19.76
N GLU A 185 3.30 -12.78 -19.11
CA GLU A 185 4.00 -13.11 -17.86
C GLU A 185 5.51 -13.19 -18.08
N ARG A 186 5.97 -13.75 -19.20
CA ARG A 186 7.40 -13.75 -19.57
C ARG A 186 7.92 -12.32 -19.74
N ASP A 187 7.19 -11.45 -20.42
CA ASP A 187 7.58 -10.05 -20.61
C ASP A 187 7.61 -9.26 -19.29
N LEU A 188 6.66 -9.52 -18.39
CA LEU A 188 6.63 -8.95 -17.05
C LEU A 188 7.80 -9.45 -16.19
N GLN A 189 8.13 -10.75 -16.24
CA GLN A 189 9.30 -11.31 -15.54
C GLN A 189 10.63 -10.83 -16.12
N MET A 190 10.71 -10.51 -17.42
CA MET A 190 11.90 -9.92 -18.04
C MET A 190 12.11 -8.45 -17.66
N SER A 191 11.06 -7.77 -17.16
CA SER A 191 11.17 -6.43 -16.58
C SER A 191 11.53 -6.42 -15.09
N ASP A 192 11.71 -7.59 -14.48
CA ASP A 192 12.16 -7.71 -13.09
C ASP A 192 13.56 -7.10 -12.93
N PRO A 193 13.73 -6.03 -12.11
CA PRO A 193 15.04 -5.43 -11.88
C PRO A 193 16.04 -6.35 -11.17
N TYR A 194 15.64 -7.58 -10.77
CA TYR A 194 16.49 -8.52 -10.05
C TYR A 194 17.16 -9.62 -10.88
N VAL A 195 16.93 -9.72 -12.20
CA VAL A 195 17.85 -10.49 -13.04
C VAL A 195 19.12 -9.65 -13.24
N LYS A 196 20.07 -9.76 -12.30
CA LYS A 196 21.47 -9.38 -12.54
C LYS A 196 21.97 -10.18 -13.74
N THR A 197 21.86 -9.61 -14.94
CA THR A 197 22.68 -10.07 -16.05
C THR A 197 24.11 -9.68 -15.69
N ASP A 198 24.87 -10.65 -15.20
CA ASP A 198 26.33 -10.58 -15.15
C ASP A 198 26.83 -10.28 -16.58
N ARG A 199 27.05 -9.00 -16.89
CA ARG A 199 27.83 -8.62 -18.07
C ARG A 199 29.30 -8.89 -17.78
N LYS A 200 29.68 -10.16 -17.88
CA LYS A 200 31.07 -10.55 -18.18
C LYS A 200 31.50 -9.88 -19.48
N GLY A 201 32.43 -8.94 -19.37
CA GLY A 201 33.50 -8.66 -20.33
C GLY A 201 33.13 -8.31 -21.76
N LYS A 202 33.24 -7.02 -22.09
CA LYS A 202 33.82 -6.59 -23.38
C LYS A 202 34.85 -5.49 -23.11
N LYS A 203 36.13 -5.89 -23.09
CA LYS A 203 37.28 -5.01 -23.38
C LYS A 203 37.11 -4.44 -24.78
N GLY A 204 37.37 -3.16 -24.98
CA GLY A 204 37.56 -2.60 -26.32
C GLY A 204 37.51 -1.08 -26.40
N SER A 205 38.72 -0.49 -26.42
CA SER A 205 39.10 0.77 -27.07
C SER A 205 38.57 2.11 -26.57
N GLU A 206 39.30 2.71 -25.63
CA GLU A 206 39.57 4.15 -25.63
C GLU A 206 41.10 4.32 -25.65
N ASP A 207 41.62 4.85 -26.77
CA ASP A 207 42.86 5.63 -26.81
C ASP A 207 43.11 6.10 -28.25
N LYS A 208 42.57 7.28 -28.58
CA LYS A 208 43.10 8.14 -29.66
C LYS A 208 43.07 9.59 -29.21
N MET A 209 44.16 9.96 -28.53
CA MET A 209 45.01 11.13 -28.80
C MET A 209 44.34 12.29 -29.55
N ASP A 210 43.91 13.30 -28.79
CA ASP A 210 43.69 14.65 -29.28
C ASP A 210 44.96 15.47 -28.96
N LYS A 211 45.87 15.56 -29.95
CA LYS A 211 46.94 16.53 -29.98
C LYS A 211 46.55 17.56 -31.04
N ASP A 212 46.21 18.76 -30.62
CA ASP A 212 46.91 19.98 -31.04
C ASP A 212 46.15 21.23 -30.61
N LYS A 213 46.91 22.32 -30.41
CA LYS A 213 46.50 23.71 -30.14
C LYS A 213 46.24 24.06 -28.68
N ASN A 214 47.31 24.41 -27.94
CA ASN A 214 47.73 25.81 -27.84
C ASN A 214 48.97 25.95 -26.92
N LYS A 215 50.15 26.08 -27.54
CA LYS A 215 51.36 26.63 -26.91
C LYS A 215 51.37 28.15 -27.10
N ASN A 216 52.04 28.82 -26.15
CA ASN A 216 52.40 30.24 -26.10
C ASN A 216 51.37 31.23 -25.54
N LYS A 217 51.44 31.44 -24.23
CA LYS A 217 51.74 32.76 -23.64
C LYS A 217 52.08 32.60 -22.16
N ASN A 218 53.37 32.68 -21.82
CA ASN A 218 53.88 33.39 -20.64
C ASN A 218 55.41 33.21 -20.52
N LYS A 219 56.13 34.17 -21.11
CA LYS A 219 57.43 34.62 -20.61
C LYS A 219 57.14 35.76 -19.64
N ASN A 220 57.57 35.64 -18.38
CA ASN A 220 58.05 36.72 -17.52
C ASN A 220 58.34 36.19 -16.11
N LYS A 221 59.57 35.73 -15.88
CA LYS A 221 60.46 36.17 -14.79
C LYS A 221 61.82 35.51 -14.95
#